data_AF-A0A8H4WGI9-F1
#
_entry.id   AF-A0A8H4WGI9-F1
#
_cell.length_a   1.000
_cell.length_b   1.000
_cell.length_c   1.000
_cell.angle_alpha   90.00
_cell.angle_beta   90.00
_cell.angle_gamma   90.00
#
_symmetry.space_group_name_H-M   'P 1'
#
loop_
_entity.id
_entity.type
_entity.pdbx_description
1 polymer ?
#
loop_
_entity_poly.entity_id
_entity_poly.type
_entity_poly.pdbx_seq_one_letter_code
_entity_poly.pdbx_strand_id
1 'polypeptide(L)'
;MRDNEDLGDYEPRSGDDRFTTMANDKILAALHGIKIQSLSKEKIDFGRAKLNEFRRWGKRWWTLASGAGLGVLLVPSEQLAMVIRNEKFTMSQMNALITYIKAARLGCLSFFGSLEGITKAMMFGQLPGDLVQAVNEKESGLLGRATLIRVNKQDETSLSSQDASNGWEDVKMDSLVSQKAASFFNL
;
A
#
# COMPACT_ATOMS: atom_id res chain seq x y z
N MET A 1 -26.36 23.59 5.94
CA MET A 1 -25.21 24.43 6.34
C MET A 1 -24.42 23.61 7.34
N ARG A 2 -23.17 23.25 7.04
CA ARG A 2 -22.30 22.58 8.02
C ARG A 2 -21.63 23.67 8.84
N ASP A 3 -21.81 23.60 10.15
CA ASP A 3 -21.18 24.50 11.10
C ASP A 3 -19.66 24.40 10.93
N ASN A 4 -19.05 25.53 10.60
CA ASN A 4 -17.61 25.71 10.70
C ASN A 4 -17.27 25.66 12.19
N GLU A 5 -16.86 24.49 12.67
CA GLU A 5 -16.26 24.38 13.99
C GLU A 5 -15.01 25.26 14.03
N ASP A 6 -15.17 26.37 14.76
CA ASP A 6 -14.21 27.42 15.00
C ASP A 6 -12.92 26.83 15.60
N LEU A 7 -11.87 26.78 14.78
CA LEU A 7 -10.51 26.49 15.21
C LEU A 7 -9.93 27.78 15.80
N GLY A 8 -10.44 28.18 16.98
CA GLY A 8 -9.99 29.39 17.66
C GLY A 8 -8.46 29.49 17.75
N ASP A 9 -7.93 30.70 17.51
CA ASP A 9 -6.55 31.19 17.61
C ASP A 9 -5.40 30.19 17.35
N TYR A 10 -5.61 29.24 16.43
CA TYR A 10 -4.57 28.34 15.98
C TYR A 10 -3.81 29.00 14.83
N GLU A 11 -2.61 29.55 15.09
CA GLU A 11 -1.71 30.01 14.03
C GLU A 11 -0.94 28.81 13.43
N PRO A 12 -1.27 28.39 12.20
CA PRO A 12 -0.49 27.36 11.51
C PRO A 12 0.82 27.97 10.99
N ARG A 13 1.90 27.18 10.98
CA ARG A 13 3.15 27.54 10.28
C ARG A 13 2.85 27.96 8.83
N SER A 14 3.41 29.09 8.41
CA SER A 14 3.18 29.72 7.10
C SER A 14 3.66 28.83 5.94
N GLY A 15 2.89 28.73 4.84
CA GLY A 15 3.23 28.03 3.59
C GLY A 15 2.30 26.86 3.21
N ASP A 16 2.67 26.10 2.16
CA ASP A 16 2.00 24.86 1.70
C ASP A 16 1.84 23.80 2.81
N ASP A 17 2.69 23.88 3.84
CA ASP A 17 2.62 23.07 5.06
C ASP A 17 1.37 23.33 5.91
N ARG A 18 0.68 24.47 5.73
CA ARG A 18 -0.52 24.82 6.51
C ARG A 18 -1.66 23.83 6.25
N PHE A 19 -1.94 23.51 4.98
CA PHE A 19 -3.04 22.59 4.63
C PHE A 19 -2.75 21.15 5.08
N THR A 20 -1.51 20.69 4.89
CA THR A 20 -1.08 19.35 5.33
C THR A 20 -1.17 19.24 6.85
N THR A 21 -0.73 20.27 7.58
CA THR A 21 -0.81 20.30 9.05
C THR A 21 -2.26 20.26 9.52
N MET A 22 -3.14 21.08 8.94
CA MET A 22 -4.56 21.09 9.27
C MET A 22 -5.25 19.75 8.98
N ALA A 23 -4.93 19.11 7.85
CA ALA A 23 -5.47 17.79 7.52
C ALA A 23 -5.00 16.72 8.52
N ASN A 24 -3.70 16.71 8.83
CA ASN A 24 -3.12 15.79 9.82
C ASN A 24 -3.77 15.97 11.19
N ASP A 25 -3.98 17.20 11.60
CA ASP A 25 -4.64 17.55 12.85
C ASP A 25 -6.07 16.99 12.87
N LYS A 26 -6.88 17.25 11.83
CA LYS A 26 -8.24 16.69 11.74
C LYS A 26 -8.27 15.16 11.81
N ILE A 27 -7.30 14.48 11.18
CA ILE A 27 -7.16 13.02 11.26
C ILE A 27 -6.88 12.59 12.71
N LEU A 28 -5.96 13.27 13.40
CA LEU A 28 -5.65 12.97 14.80
C LEU A 28 -6.84 13.22 15.73
N ALA A 29 -7.59 14.30 15.53
CA ALA A 29 -8.82 14.58 16.28
C ALA A 29 -9.82 13.42 16.15
N ALA A 30 -10.05 12.97 14.91
CA ALA A 30 -10.97 11.88 14.61
C ALA A 30 -10.51 10.55 15.22
N LEU A 31 -9.22 10.22 15.15
CA LEU A 31 -8.67 8.99 15.71
C LEU A 31 -8.73 8.92 17.24
N HIS A 32 -8.55 10.06 17.92
CA HIS A 32 -8.55 10.12 19.38
C HIS A 32 -9.91 10.42 20.00
N GLY A 33 -10.93 10.78 19.21
CA GLY A 33 -12.26 11.13 19.71
C GLY A 33 -12.26 12.35 20.64
N ILE A 34 -11.22 13.19 20.56
CA ILE A 34 -10.94 14.30 21.48
C ILE A 34 -10.56 15.54 20.65
N LYS A 35 -10.97 16.72 21.10
CA LYS A 35 -10.54 17.99 20.49
C LYS A 35 -9.03 18.15 20.65
N ILE A 36 -8.31 18.43 19.57
CA ILE A 36 -6.84 18.59 19.59
C ILE A 36 -6.41 19.66 20.59
N GLN A 37 -7.23 20.70 20.76
CA GLN A 37 -7.02 21.81 21.70
C GLN A 37 -6.90 21.35 23.16
N SER A 38 -7.42 20.17 23.52
CA SER A 38 -7.25 19.58 24.86
C SER A 38 -6.04 18.65 25.01
N LEU A 39 -5.25 18.46 23.94
CA LEU A 39 -4.01 17.68 23.98
C LEU A 39 -2.81 18.60 24.25
N SER A 40 -1.84 18.10 25.03
CA SER A 40 -0.57 18.82 25.20
C SER A 40 0.17 18.89 23.87
N LYS A 41 1.02 19.92 23.72
CA LYS A 41 1.85 20.09 22.53
C LYS A 41 2.70 18.84 22.25
N GLU A 42 3.26 18.19 23.27
CA GLU A 42 4.06 16.98 23.07
C GLU A 42 3.23 15.82 22.49
N LYS A 43 1.97 15.66 22.93
CA LYS A 43 1.07 14.62 22.40
C LYS A 43 0.71 14.88 20.95
N ILE A 44 0.48 16.13 20.58
CA ILE A 44 0.17 16.52 19.20
C ILE A 44 1.38 16.26 18.30
N ASP A 45 2.57 16.71 18.71
CA ASP A 45 3.79 16.53 17.92
C ASP A 45 4.16 15.04 17.77
N PHE A 46 3.98 14.24 18.82
CA PHE A 46 4.12 12.78 18.75
C PHE A 46 3.11 12.15 17.77
N GLY A 47 1.84 12.54 17.86
CA GLY A 47 0.79 12.06 16.94
C GLY A 47 1.10 12.40 15.48
N ARG A 48 1.57 13.63 15.22
CA ARG A 48 1.99 14.07 13.89
C ARG A 48 3.19 13.28 13.38
N ALA A 49 4.18 13.02 14.23
CA ALA A 49 5.32 12.18 13.86
C ALA A 49 4.88 10.77 13.47
N LYS A 50 3.97 10.16 14.26
CA LYS A 50 3.36 8.86 13.95
C LYS A 50 2.57 8.87 12.64
N LEU A 51 1.76 9.89 12.41
CA LEU A 51 0.99 10.00 11.16
C LEU A 51 1.92 10.15 9.95
N ASN A 52 3.02 10.89 10.09
CA ASN A 52 4.05 11.00 9.05
C ASN A 52 4.78 9.67 8.81
N GLU A 53 5.01 8.84 9.84
CA GLU A 53 5.48 7.45 9.65
C GLU A 53 4.47 6.63 8.83
N PHE A 54 3.20 6.63 9.22
CA PHE A 54 2.15 5.89 8.50
C PHE A 54 1.99 6.37 7.06
N ARG A 55 2.06 7.68 6.81
CA ARG A 55 2.03 8.24 5.45
C ARG A 55 3.20 7.76 4.61
N ARG A 56 4.42 7.72 5.17
CA ARG A 56 5.63 7.22 4.48
C ARG A 56 5.48 5.73 4.14
N TRP A 57 5.06 4.92 5.10
CA TRP A 57 4.84 3.48 4.87
C TRP A 57 3.70 3.23 3.89
N GLY A 58 2.59 3.95 4.03
CA GLY A 58 1.43 3.88 3.14
C GLY A 58 1.82 4.21 1.70
N LYS A 59 2.60 5.28 1.48
CA LYS A 59 3.13 5.62 0.15
C LYS A 59 3.92 4.46 -0.45
N ARG A 60 4.81 3.84 0.32
CA ARG A 60 5.66 2.73 -0.15
C ARG A 60 4.86 1.46 -0.46
N TRP A 61 3.95 1.08 0.43
CA TRP A 61 3.02 -0.03 0.18
C TRP A 61 2.16 0.22 -1.05
N TRP A 62 1.66 1.45 -1.20
CA TRP A 62 0.88 1.84 -2.36
C TRP A 62 1.70 1.77 -3.66
N THR A 63 2.98 2.18 -3.62
CA THR A 63 3.89 2.03 -4.77
C THR A 63 4.07 0.56 -5.14
N LEU A 64 4.37 -0.30 -4.17
CA LEU A 64 4.51 -1.74 -4.42
C LEU A 64 3.21 -2.33 -4.99
N ALA A 65 2.08 -2.06 -4.37
CA ALA A 65 0.76 -2.56 -4.78
C ALA A 65 0.35 -2.05 -6.17
N SER A 66 0.74 -0.83 -6.55
CA SER A 66 0.51 -0.30 -7.89
C SER A 66 1.33 -1.03 -8.97
N GLY A 67 2.51 -1.53 -8.62
CA GLY A 67 3.39 -2.24 -9.55
C GLY A 67 3.18 -3.75 -9.60
N ALA A 68 2.91 -4.36 -8.45
CA ALA A 68 2.80 -5.81 -8.27
C ALA A 68 1.35 -6.32 -8.18
N GLY A 69 0.35 -5.42 -8.06
CA GLY A 69 -1.05 -5.77 -7.84
C GLY A 69 -1.48 -5.60 -6.37
N LEU A 70 -2.74 -5.26 -6.14
CA LEU A 70 -3.24 -4.95 -4.79
C LEU A 70 -3.21 -6.17 -3.85
N GLY A 71 -3.25 -7.39 -4.38
CA GLY A 71 -3.15 -8.62 -3.60
C GLY A 71 -1.93 -8.70 -2.68
N VAL A 72 -0.83 -8.02 -3.04
CA VAL A 72 0.40 -7.99 -2.22
C VAL A 72 0.17 -7.44 -0.80
N LEU A 73 -0.90 -6.65 -0.61
CA LEU A 73 -1.27 -6.09 0.69
C LEU A 73 -1.91 -7.12 1.63
N LEU A 74 -2.46 -8.22 1.10
CA LEU A 74 -3.13 -9.26 1.90
C LEU A 74 -2.19 -10.38 2.33
N VAL A 75 -1.16 -10.64 1.54
CA VAL A 75 -0.20 -11.73 1.76
C VAL A 75 1.25 -11.24 1.87
N PRO A 76 1.55 -10.15 2.59
CA PRO A 76 2.93 -9.72 2.75
C PRO A 76 3.67 -10.70 3.68
N SER A 77 4.84 -11.17 3.24
CA SER A 77 5.76 -11.83 4.17
C SER A 77 6.28 -10.84 5.21
N GLU A 78 6.67 -11.33 6.37
CA GLU A 78 7.28 -10.49 7.41
C GLU A 78 8.55 -9.79 6.89
N GLN A 79 9.36 -10.51 6.09
CA GLN A 79 10.57 -9.97 5.48
C GLN A 79 10.24 -8.81 4.53
N LEU A 80 9.21 -8.97 3.68
CA LEU A 80 8.77 -7.89 2.81
C LEU A 80 8.28 -6.71 3.64
N ALA A 81 7.47 -6.94 4.68
CA ALA A 81 6.99 -5.86 5.53
C ALA A 81 8.12 -5.09 6.23
N MET A 82 9.17 -5.79 6.69
CA MET A 82 10.37 -5.15 7.24
C MET A 82 11.09 -4.29 6.20
N VAL A 83 11.27 -4.78 4.97
CA VAL A 83 11.89 -4.02 3.88
C VAL A 83 11.08 -2.76 3.56
N ILE A 84 9.76 -2.88 3.42
CA ILE A 84 8.89 -1.75 3.10
C ILE A 84 8.85 -0.70 4.22
N ARG A 85 9.01 -1.10 5.50
CA ARG A 85 9.07 -0.17 6.63
C ARG A 85 10.46 0.43 6.87
N ASN A 86 11.52 -0.18 6.35
CA ASN A 86 12.89 0.26 6.55
C ASN A 86 13.21 1.53 5.74
N GLU A 87 13.43 2.66 6.40
CA GLU A 87 13.70 3.95 5.73
C GLU A 87 14.97 3.95 4.88
N LYS A 88 15.92 3.06 5.16
CA LYS A 88 17.13 2.90 4.35
C LYS A 88 16.87 2.28 2.97
N PHE A 89 15.73 1.62 2.79
CA PHE A 89 15.35 1.01 1.51
C PHE A 89 14.78 2.07 0.54
N THR A 90 15.60 2.61 -0.35
CA THR A 90 15.22 3.80 -1.14
C THR A 90 14.06 3.54 -2.11
N MET A 91 13.42 4.60 -2.61
CA MET A 91 12.41 4.46 -3.66
C MET A 91 12.99 3.91 -4.98
N SER A 92 14.28 4.15 -5.27
CA SER A 92 14.94 3.52 -6.42
C SER A 92 15.07 2.00 -6.24
N GLN A 93 15.41 1.54 -5.03
CA GLN A 93 15.41 0.12 -4.70
C GLN A 93 14.00 -0.49 -4.75
N MET A 94 12.96 0.27 -4.38
CA MET A 94 11.56 -0.12 -4.58
C MET A 94 11.21 -0.32 -6.05
N ASN A 95 11.59 0.63 -6.91
CA ASN A 95 11.35 0.53 -8.34
C ASN A 95 12.09 -0.68 -8.93
N ALA A 96 13.35 -0.91 -8.53
CA ALA A 96 14.11 -2.09 -8.95
C ALA A 96 13.46 -3.41 -8.49
N LEU A 97 12.92 -3.46 -7.27
CA LEU A 97 12.15 -4.61 -6.78
C LEU A 97 10.90 -4.85 -7.63
N ILE A 98 10.16 -3.81 -7.98
CA ILE A 98 8.98 -3.91 -8.84
C ILE A 98 9.37 -4.37 -10.25
N THR A 99 10.44 -3.81 -10.82
CA THR A 99 11.01 -4.25 -12.11
C THR A 99 11.35 -5.74 -12.06
N TYR A 100 12.04 -6.19 -11.00
CA TYR A 100 12.35 -7.61 -10.78
C TYR A 100 11.09 -8.47 -10.73
N ILE A 101 10.06 -8.06 -9.98
CA ILE A 101 8.81 -8.82 -9.88
C ILE A 101 8.15 -8.94 -11.26
N LYS A 102 8.06 -7.83 -12.01
CA LYS A 102 7.41 -7.82 -13.32
C LYS A 102 8.20 -8.58 -14.38
N ALA A 103 9.51 -8.70 -14.24
CA ALA A 103 10.36 -9.43 -15.17
C ALA A 103 10.43 -10.93 -14.83
N ALA A 104 10.65 -11.26 -13.56
CA ALA A 104 11.05 -12.60 -13.14
C ALA A 104 9.98 -13.35 -12.32
N ARG A 105 8.91 -12.68 -11.87
CA ARG A 105 7.89 -13.25 -10.96
C ARG A 105 6.47 -13.08 -11.51
N LEU A 106 6.26 -13.50 -12.76
CA LEU A 106 4.99 -13.37 -13.46
C LEU A 106 3.83 -14.15 -12.82
N GLY A 107 4.12 -15.28 -12.20
CA GLY A 107 3.16 -16.04 -11.41
C GLY A 107 2.68 -15.24 -10.21
N CYS A 108 3.59 -14.66 -9.42
CA CYS A 108 3.22 -13.77 -8.32
C CYS A 108 2.45 -12.54 -8.79
N LEU A 109 2.88 -11.91 -9.89
CA LEU A 109 2.20 -10.75 -10.48
C LEU A 109 0.74 -11.09 -10.83
N SER A 110 0.51 -12.22 -11.51
CA SER A 110 -0.82 -12.70 -11.85
C SER A 110 -1.65 -13.03 -10.60
N PHE A 111 -1.03 -13.68 -9.61
CA PHE A 111 -1.66 -14.04 -8.35
C PHE A 111 -2.12 -12.81 -7.56
N PHE A 112 -1.26 -11.81 -7.37
CA PHE A 112 -1.63 -10.57 -6.68
C PHE A 112 -2.68 -9.77 -7.45
N GLY A 113 -2.66 -9.80 -8.78
CA GLY A 113 -3.72 -9.23 -9.61
C GLY A 113 -5.07 -9.92 -9.40
N SER A 114 -5.09 -11.25 -9.30
CA SER A 114 -6.34 -12.02 -9.08
C SER A 114 -7.00 -11.74 -7.72
N LEU A 115 -6.23 -11.24 -6.75
CA LEU A 115 -6.70 -10.84 -5.43
C LEU A 115 -7.21 -9.39 -5.37
N GLU A 116 -7.12 -8.63 -6.46
CA GLU A 116 -7.37 -7.18 -6.44
C GLU A 116 -8.79 -6.81 -5.97
N GLY A 117 -9.81 -7.52 -6.44
CA GLY A 117 -11.19 -7.30 -6.02
C GLY A 117 -11.39 -7.55 -4.52
N ILE A 118 -10.79 -8.63 -4.00
CA ILE A 118 -10.84 -8.97 -2.57
C ILE A 118 -10.12 -7.89 -1.74
N THR A 119 -8.91 -7.49 -2.14
CA THR A 119 -8.17 -6.43 -1.43
C THR A 119 -8.97 -5.12 -1.42
N LYS A 120 -9.53 -4.72 -2.57
CA LYS A 120 -10.31 -3.49 -2.69
C LYS A 120 -11.53 -3.52 -1.76
N ALA A 121 -12.30 -4.61 -1.77
CA ALA A 121 -13.46 -4.79 -0.88
C ALA A 121 -13.06 -4.67 0.61
N MET A 122 -11.97 -5.33 1.03
CA MET A 122 -11.47 -5.24 2.41
C MET A 122 -11.05 -3.81 2.79
N MET A 123 -10.40 -3.08 1.88
CA MET A 123 -10.02 -1.68 2.12
C MET A 123 -11.24 -0.75 2.29
N PHE A 124 -12.39 -1.10 1.71
CA PHE A 124 -13.66 -0.42 1.92
C PHE A 124 -14.47 -0.97 3.10
N GLY A 125 -13.88 -1.84 3.94
CA GLY A 125 -14.52 -2.40 5.13
C GLY A 125 -15.53 -3.51 4.82
N GLN A 126 -15.49 -4.08 3.62
CA GLN A 126 -16.35 -5.20 3.22
C GLN A 126 -15.61 -6.53 3.42
N LEU A 127 -16.35 -7.57 3.81
CA LEU A 127 -15.84 -8.93 3.84
C LEU A 127 -16.42 -9.72 2.66
N PRO A 128 -15.71 -9.82 1.53
CA PRO A 128 -16.23 -10.50 0.34
C PRO A 128 -16.35 -12.01 0.60
N GLY A 129 -17.45 -12.62 0.15
CA GLY A 129 -17.66 -14.08 0.26
C GLY A 129 -16.53 -14.88 -0.39
N ASP A 130 -15.98 -14.36 -1.48
CA ASP A 130 -14.85 -14.94 -2.22
C ASP A 130 -13.59 -15.06 -1.35
N LEU A 131 -13.39 -14.17 -0.37
CA LEU A 131 -12.28 -14.31 0.59
C LEU A 131 -12.51 -15.48 1.55
N VAL A 132 -13.73 -15.61 2.06
CA VAL A 132 -14.10 -16.73 2.95
C VAL A 132 -13.91 -18.05 2.22
N GLN A 133 -14.32 -18.13 0.96
CA GLN A 133 -14.09 -19.29 0.11
C GLN A 133 -12.60 -19.52 -0.15
N ALA A 134 -11.84 -18.50 -0.54
CA ALA A 134 -10.42 -18.57 -0.83
C ALA A 134 -9.59 -19.08 0.37
N VAL A 135 -9.99 -18.74 1.60
CA VAL A 135 -9.32 -19.19 2.84
C VAL A 135 -9.71 -20.62 3.22
N ASN A 136 -10.96 -21.02 2.98
CA ASN A 136 -11.46 -22.34 3.37
C ASN A 136 -11.06 -23.45 2.40
N GLU A 137 -10.84 -23.14 1.12
CA GLU A 137 -10.44 -24.10 0.09
C GLU A 137 -8.93 -24.34 0.06
N LYS A 138 -8.48 -25.39 0.76
CA LYS A 138 -7.05 -25.67 0.95
C LYS A 138 -6.31 -26.20 -0.27
N GLU A 139 -6.99 -26.85 -1.22
CA GLU A 139 -6.32 -27.51 -2.35
C GLU A 139 -6.41 -26.71 -3.66
N SER A 140 -7.61 -26.49 -4.18
CA SER A 140 -7.86 -25.87 -5.50
C SER A 140 -8.23 -24.39 -5.45
N GLY A 141 -8.45 -23.83 -4.25
CA GLY A 141 -8.87 -22.45 -4.09
C GLY A 141 -7.82 -21.44 -4.53
N LEU A 142 -8.18 -20.16 -4.48
CA LEU A 142 -7.30 -19.04 -4.81
C LEU A 142 -6.02 -19.06 -3.96
N LEU A 143 -6.13 -19.36 -2.67
CA LEU A 143 -4.99 -19.55 -1.75
C LEU A 143 -4.62 -21.03 -1.56
N GLY A 144 -5.20 -21.91 -2.38
CA GLY A 144 -5.02 -23.35 -2.30
C GLY A 144 -3.62 -23.80 -2.72
N ARG A 145 -3.16 -24.92 -2.15
CA ARG A 145 -1.82 -25.47 -2.37
C ARG A 145 -1.49 -25.69 -3.84
N ALA A 146 -2.44 -26.20 -4.64
CA ALA A 146 -2.22 -26.44 -6.06
C ALA A 146 -1.99 -25.13 -6.83
N THR A 147 -2.73 -24.07 -6.47
CA THR A 147 -2.55 -22.73 -7.04
C THR A 147 -1.18 -22.17 -6.69
N LEU A 148 -0.76 -22.24 -5.44
CA LEU A 148 0.55 -21.75 -5.00
C LEU A 148 1.72 -22.50 -5.65
N ILE A 149 1.63 -23.82 -5.80
CA ILE A 149 2.63 -24.61 -6.52
C ILE A 149 2.72 -24.18 -7.99
N ARG A 150 1.58 -23.97 -8.64
CA ARG A 150 1.52 -23.50 -10.03
C ARG A 150 2.14 -22.10 -10.19
N VAL A 151 1.82 -21.19 -9.27
CA VAL A 151 2.38 -19.83 -9.22
C VAL A 151 3.91 -19.90 -9.09
N ASN A 152 4.42 -20.70 -8.15
CA ASN A 152 5.86 -20.85 -7.96
C ASN A 152 6.55 -21.46 -9.20
N LYS A 153 5.96 -22.49 -9.81
CA LYS A 153 6.50 -23.09 -11.03
C LYS A 153 6.54 -22.09 -12.20
N GLN A 154 5.53 -21.24 -12.31
CA GLN A 154 5.50 -20.18 -13.32
C GLN A 154 6.59 -19.14 -13.08
N ASP A 155 6.85 -18.77 -11.83
CA ASP A 155 7.95 -17.87 -11.47
C ASP A 155 9.32 -18.49 -11.77
N GLU A 156 9.53 -19.76 -11.41
CA GLU A 156 10.76 -20.49 -11.72
C GLU A 156 11.02 -20.53 -13.23
N THR A 157 9.97 -20.83 -14.01
CA THR A 157 10.07 -20.84 -15.47
C THR A 157 10.38 -19.45 -16.01
N SER A 158 9.70 -18.41 -15.51
CA SER A 158 9.91 -17.02 -15.93
C SER A 158 11.35 -16.57 -15.66
N LEU A 159 11.88 -16.92 -14.48
CA LEU A 159 13.25 -16.61 -14.08
C LEU A 159 14.26 -17.38 -14.94
N SER A 160 14.01 -18.65 -15.27
CA SER A 160 14.91 -19.45 -16.12
C SER A 160 14.88 -19.03 -17.59
N SER A 161 13.78 -18.47 -18.09
CA SER A 161 13.67 -17.98 -19.47
C SER A 161 14.25 -16.57 -19.68
N GLN A 162 14.79 -15.94 -18.62
CA GLN A 162 15.41 -14.63 -18.71
C GLN A 162 16.73 -14.71 -19.47
N ASP A 163 16.80 -13.97 -20.58
CA ASP A 163 18.00 -13.90 -21.40
C ASP A 163 19.01 -12.94 -20.77
N ALA A 164 20.21 -13.43 -20.46
CA ALA A 164 21.21 -12.66 -19.72
C ALA A 164 21.72 -11.42 -20.49
N SER A 165 21.45 -11.32 -21.79
CA SER A 165 21.90 -10.22 -22.65
C SER A 165 20.97 -9.00 -22.66
N ASN A 166 19.70 -9.14 -22.27
CA ASN A 166 18.72 -8.05 -22.34
C ASN A 166 18.48 -7.47 -20.95
N GLY A 167 18.98 -6.26 -20.71
CA GLY A 167 18.72 -5.52 -19.47
C GLY A 167 17.22 -5.31 -19.25
N TRP A 168 16.77 -5.31 -18.00
CA TRP A 168 15.39 -4.98 -17.67
C TRP A 168 15.14 -3.49 -17.81
N GLU A 169 14.01 -3.15 -18.40
CA GLU A 169 13.58 -1.76 -18.47
C GLU A 169 13.06 -1.31 -17.09
N ASP A 170 13.66 -0.26 -16.56
CA ASP A 170 13.28 0.28 -15.26
C ASP A 170 11.85 0.85 -15.28
N VAL A 171 11.02 0.34 -14.36
CA VAL A 171 9.64 0.80 -14.23
C VAL A 171 9.62 2.16 -13.52
N LYS A 172 9.19 3.20 -14.24
CA LYS A 172 8.92 4.53 -13.66
C LYS A 172 7.56 4.53 -12.96
N MET A 173 7.57 4.40 -11.64
CA MET A 173 6.35 4.20 -10.85
C MET A 173 5.46 5.44 -10.66
N ASP A 174 5.97 6.66 -10.85
CA ASP A 174 5.22 7.89 -10.52
C ASP A 174 3.89 8.02 -11.29
N SER A 175 3.91 7.67 -12.59
CA SER A 175 2.71 7.66 -13.44
C SER A 175 1.75 6.53 -13.04
N LEU A 176 2.27 5.31 -12.85
CA LEU A 176 1.47 4.14 -12.49
C LEU A 176 0.77 4.30 -11.14
N VAL A 177 1.46 4.87 -10.15
CA VAL A 177 0.91 5.17 -8.82
C VAL A 177 -0.28 6.12 -8.91
N SER A 178 -0.16 7.17 -9.73
CA SER A 178 -1.20 8.18 -9.91
C SER A 178 -2.41 7.60 -10.65
N GLN A 179 -2.17 6.82 -11.71
CA GLN A 179 -3.24 6.12 -12.45
C GLN A 179 -3.98 5.11 -11.57
N LYS A 180 -3.25 4.33 -10.77
CA LYS A 180 -3.84 3.36 -9.85
C LYS A 180 -4.68 4.05 -8.78
N ALA A 181 -4.24 5.20 -8.26
CA ALA A 181 -5.02 5.97 -7.29
C ALA A 181 -6.33 6.48 -7.90
N ALA A 182 -6.29 6.96 -9.15
CA ALA A 182 -7.48 7.42 -9.85
C ALA A 182 -8.49 6.29 -10.10
N SER A 183 -8.04 5.11 -10.55
CA SER A 183 -8.92 3.97 -10.78
C SER A 183 -9.39 3.28 -9.51
N PHE A 184 -8.65 3.39 -8.41
CA PHE A 184 -8.99 2.75 -7.15
C PHE A 184 -10.30 3.27 -6.56
N PHE A 185 -10.56 4.57 -6.62
CA PHE A 185 -11.78 5.17 -6.05
C PHE A 185 -12.97 5.19 -7.02
N ASN A 186 -12.74 4.87 -8.30
CA ASN A 186 -13.83 4.71 -9.26
C ASN A 186 -14.53 3.36 -8.95
N LEU A 187 -15.82 3.45 -8.63
CA LEU A 187 -16.75 2.34 -8.44
C LEU A 187 -17.58 2.13 -9.70
#